data_AF-A0A2V5VCP3-F1
#
_entry.id   AF-A0A2V5VCP3-F1
#
_cell.length_a   1.000
_cell.length_b   1.000
_cell.length_c   1.000
_cell.angle_alpha   90.00
_cell.angle_beta   90.00
_cell.angle_gamma   90.00
#
_symmetry.space_group_name_H-M   'P 1'
#
loop_
_entity.id
_entity.type
_entity.pdbx_description
1 polymer ?
#
loop_
_entity_poly.entity_id
_entity_poly.type
_entity_poly.pdbx_seq_one_letter_code
_entity_poly.pdbx_strand_id
1 'polypeptide(L)'
;MVTIATFNEPVKARQLKRRFHDAGLNADVHNEAPLQQVGFMSRPQANAKVMVEDDDFEKAQSLMVEWEATDPDISAALIRCPQCGSSNIEYPQMTRKFMTPAAVAVLCALKIIPKEFYCQDCHFTWSNEEEPTIGRLWHRFFPGLESGKESS
;
A
#
# COMPACT_ATOMS: atom_id res chain seq x y z
N MET A 1 -6.65 -2.00 17.53
CA MET A 1 -7.18 -1.83 16.16
C MET A 1 -6.21 -2.40 15.13
N VAL A 2 -6.68 -3.35 14.33
CA VAL A 2 -5.94 -4.04 13.26
C VAL A 2 -6.56 -3.70 11.90
N THR A 3 -5.73 -3.54 10.87
CA THR A 3 -6.21 -3.30 9.49
C THR A 3 -6.79 -4.58 8.91
N ILE A 4 -8.06 -4.54 8.51
CA ILE A 4 -8.76 -5.66 7.89
C ILE A 4 -8.82 -5.54 6.36
N ALA A 5 -8.84 -4.31 5.84
CA ALA A 5 -8.98 -4.05 4.41
C ALA A 5 -8.33 -2.72 4.03
N THR A 6 -7.77 -2.65 2.82
CA THR A 6 -7.15 -1.43 2.28
C THR A 6 -7.63 -1.14 0.87
N PHE A 7 -8.01 0.11 0.62
CA PHE A 7 -8.58 0.58 -0.64
C PHE A 7 -7.86 1.82 -1.15
N ASN A 8 -7.94 2.06 -2.46
CA ASN A 8 -7.58 3.35 -3.05
C ASN A 8 -8.69 4.40 -2.83
N GLU A 9 -9.95 3.97 -2.85
CA GLU A 9 -11.10 4.86 -2.77
C GLU A 9 -11.67 4.96 -1.33
N PRO A 10 -11.64 6.14 -0.69
CA PRO A 10 -12.20 6.31 0.66
C PRO A 10 -13.70 6.11 0.76
N VAL A 11 -14.42 6.14 -0.38
CA VAL A 11 -15.87 5.88 -0.40
C VAL A 11 -16.14 4.40 -0.16
N LYS A 12 -15.38 3.51 -0.82
CA LYS A 12 -15.49 2.05 -0.64
C LYS A 12 -15.14 1.62 0.78
N ALA A 13 -14.07 2.18 1.35
CA ALA A 13 -13.72 1.95 2.75
C ALA A 13 -14.83 2.35 3.73
N ARG A 14 -15.50 3.49 3.49
CA ARG A 14 -16.64 3.94 4.31
C ARG A 14 -17.87 3.07 4.15
N GLN A 15 -18.12 2.53 2.96
CA GLN A 15 -19.20 1.56 2.74
C GLN A 15 -18.94 0.27 3.51
N LEU A 16 -17.70 -0.24 3.47
CA LEU A 16 -17.32 -1.42 4.24
C LEU A 16 -17.45 -1.19 5.76
N LYS A 17 -17.03 -0.02 6.27
CA LYS A 17 -17.24 0.37 7.67
C LYS A 17 -18.71 0.33 8.08
N ARG A 18 -19.62 0.84 7.24
CA ARG A 18 -21.08 0.76 7.50
C ARG A 18 -21.55 -0.69 7.57
N ARG A 19 -21.11 -1.53 6.63
CA ARG A 19 -21.46 -2.96 6.61
C ARG A 19 -20.98 -3.70 7.86
N PHE A 20 -19.78 -3.37 8.36
CA PHE A 20 -19.30 -3.91 9.64
C PHE A 20 -20.14 -3.43 10.82
N HIS A 21 -20.49 -2.16 10.86
CA HIS A 21 -21.36 -1.62 11.90
C HIS A 21 -22.74 -2.28 11.91
N ASP A 22 -23.33 -2.53 10.73
CA ASP A 22 -24.61 -3.23 10.58
C ASP A 22 -24.52 -4.70 11.04
N ALA A 23 -23.34 -5.32 10.94
CA ALA A 23 -23.04 -6.65 11.49
C ALA A 23 -22.69 -6.64 12.99
N GLY A 24 -22.79 -5.47 13.64
CA GLY A 24 -22.51 -5.27 15.06
C GLY A 24 -21.02 -5.25 15.41
N LEU A 25 -20.14 -4.89 14.47
CA LEU A 25 -18.71 -4.75 14.68
C LEU A 25 -18.28 -3.28 14.65
N ASN A 26 -17.36 -2.91 15.55
CA ASN A 26 -16.78 -1.58 15.53
C ASN A 26 -15.64 -1.52 14.51
N ALA A 27 -15.82 -0.71 13.47
CA ALA A 27 -14.82 -0.47 12.45
C ALA A 27 -14.50 1.01 12.32
N ASP A 28 -13.23 1.33 12.04
CA ASP A 28 -12.79 2.68 11.72
C ASP A 28 -12.15 2.78 10.34
N VAL A 29 -12.10 3.99 9.77
CA VAL A 29 -11.50 4.27 8.47
C VAL A 29 -10.43 5.34 8.62
N HIS A 30 -9.20 4.96 8.33
CA HIS A 30 -8.07 5.87 8.25
C HIS A 30 -7.84 6.28 6.79
N ASN A 31 -7.88 7.59 6.53
CA ASN A 31 -7.58 8.17 5.22
C ASN A 31 -6.21 8.84 5.21
N GLU A 32 -5.24 8.18 4.61
CA GLU A 32 -3.86 8.63 4.47
C GLU A 32 -3.65 9.50 3.22
N ALA A 33 -4.67 9.72 2.38
CA ALA A 33 -4.53 10.47 1.12
C ALA A 33 -3.96 11.88 1.29
N PRO A 34 -4.39 12.70 2.28
CA PRO A 34 -3.83 14.04 2.47
C PRO A 34 -2.34 14.00 2.78
N LEU A 35 -1.91 13.04 3.60
CA LEU A 35 -0.52 12.85 3.96
C LEU A 35 0.31 12.39 2.75
N GLN A 36 -0.21 11.45 1.96
CA GLN A 36 0.47 10.98 0.75
C GLN A 36 0.62 12.10 -0.29
N GLN A 37 -0.45 12.84 -0.54
CA GLN A 37 -0.46 13.89 -1.55
C GLN A 37 0.44 15.08 -1.16
N VAL A 38 0.34 15.57 0.08
CA VAL A 38 1.05 16.78 0.52
C VAL A 38 2.42 16.43 1.10
N GLY A 39 2.48 15.40 1.95
CA GLY A 39 3.69 15.00 2.65
C GLY A 39 4.68 14.24 1.76
N PHE A 40 4.21 13.47 0.78
CA PHE A 40 5.06 12.63 -0.07
C PHE A 40 5.01 12.96 -1.56
N MET A 41 4.23 13.98 -1.95
CA MET A 41 4.05 14.38 -3.35
C MET A 41 3.71 13.16 -4.24
N SER A 42 2.91 12.24 -3.69
CA SER A 42 2.53 11.00 -4.36
C SER A 42 1.07 11.05 -4.77
N ARG A 43 0.73 10.33 -5.85
CA ARG A 43 -0.67 10.02 -6.12
C ARG A 43 -1.16 9.13 -4.98
N PRO A 44 -2.30 9.42 -4.35
CA PRO A 44 -2.80 8.57 -3.28
C PRO A 44 -3.07 7.15 -3.77
N GLN A 45 -2.47 6.17 -3.10
CA GLN A 45 -2.72 4.74 -3.32
C GLN A 45 -2.72 4.03 -1.97
N ALA A 46 -3.47 2.93 -1.85
CA ALA A 46 -3.62 2.19 -0.58
C ALA A 46 -3.92 3.10 0.62
N ASN A 47 -4.64 4.19 0.38
CA ASN A 47 -4.76 5.32 1.30
C ASN A 47 -5.96 5.21 2.23
N ALA A 48 -6.91 4.33 1.96
CA ALA A 48 -8.10 4.17 2.79
C ALA A 48 -8.06 2.81 3.48
N LYS A 49 -7.68 2.80 4.76
CA LYS A 49 -7.56 1.59 5.57
C LYS A 49 -8.79 1.44 6.45
N VAL A 50 -9.43 0.28 6.39
CA VAL A 50 -10.49 -0.12 7.30
C VAL A 50 -9.84 -0.93 8.41
N MET A 51 -10.08 -0.52 9.64
CA MET A 51 -9.57 -1.17 10.83
C MET A 51 -10.72 -1.63 11.72
N VAL A 52 -10.49 -2.70 12.47
CA VAL A 52 -11.43 -3.23 13.47
C VAL A 52 -10.70 -3.37 14.79
N GLU A 53 -11.44 -3.50 15.89
CA GLU A 53 -10.82 -3.84 17.17
C GLU A 53 -10.19 -5.23 17.14
N ASP A 54 -9.13 -5.42 17.93
CA ASP A 54 -8.35 -6.65 17.92
C ASP A 54 -9.20 -7.85 18.36
N ASP A 55 -10.09 -7.63 19.33
CA ASP A 55 -11.05 -8.63 19.82
C ASP A 55 -12.08 -9.04 18.75
N ASP A 56 -12.38 -8.15 17.81
CA ASP A 56 -13.36 -8.38 16.73
C ASP A 56 -12.70 -8.93 15.45
N PHE A 57 -11.38 -9.05 15.41
CA PHE A 57 -10.60 -9.37 14.21
C PHE A 57 -11.02 -10.69 13.56
N GLU A 58 -11.14 -11.77 14.33
CA GLU A 58 -11.50 -13.09 13.80
C GLU A 58 -12.89 -13.11 13.17
N LYS A 59 -13.86 -12.44 13.82
CA LYS A 59 -15.22 -12.31 13.32
C LYS A 59 -15.26 -11.42 12.07
N ALA A 60 -14.53 -10.32 12.06
CA ALA A 60 -14.40 -9.44 10.91
C ALA A 60 -13.77 -10.17 9.70
N GLN A 61 -12.72 -10.96 9.94
CA GLN A 61 -12.05 -11.76 8.92
C GLN A 61 -12.98 -12.81 8.32
N SER A 62 -13.82 -13.46 9.14
CA SER A 62 -14.81 -14.43 8.66
C SER A 62 -15.86 -13.78 7.75
N LEU A 63 -16.36 -12.60 8.15
CA LEU A 63 -17.30 -11.82 7.32
C LEU A 63 -16.65 -11.34 6.01
N MET A 64 -15.37 -10.95 6.04
CA MET A 64 -14.66 -10.55 4.83
C MET A 64 -14.55 -11.69 3.82
N VAL A 65 -14.25 -12.91 4.26
CA VAL A 65 -14.18 -14.08 3.38
C VAL A 65 -15.54 -14.31 2.70
N GLU A 66 -16.64 -14.22 3.45
CA GLU A 66 -17.99 -14.35 2.93
C GLU A 66 -18.34 -13.23 1.93
N TRP A 67 -18.02 -11.99 2.28
CA TRP A 67 -18.35 -10.82 1.47
C TRP A 67 -17.51 -10.72 0.21
N GLU A 68 -16.23 -11.09 0.24
CA GLU A 68 -15.40 -11.16 -0.96
C GLU A 68 -15.89 -12.22 -1.96
N ALA A 69 -16.45 -13.33 -1.45
CA ALA A 69 -17.03 -14.38 -2.30
C ALA A 69 -18.37 -13.96 -2.91
N THR A 70 -19.16 -13.14 -2.21
CA THR A 70 -20.53 -12.79 -2.61
C THR A 70 -20.61 -11.44 -3.35
N ASP A 71 -19.68 -10.52 -3.07
CA ASP A 71 -19.69 -9.14 -3.55
C ASP A 71 -18.44 -8.83 -4.39
N PRO A 72 -18.56 -8.84 -5.74
CA PRO A 72 -17.42 -8.60 -6.62
C PRO A 72 -16.90 -7.16 -6.55
N ASP A 73 -17.69 -6.18 -6.08
CA ASP A 73 -17.22 -4.80 -5.96
C ASP A 73 -16.24 -4.62 -4.79
N ILE A 74 -16.43 -5.40 -3.71
CA ILE A 74 -15.50 -5.45 -2.57
C ILE A 74 -14.21 -6.14 -2.99
N SER A 75 -14.30 -7.34 -3.59
CA SER A 75 -13.10 -8.12 -3.94
C SER A 75 -12.23 -7.44 -5.00
N ALA A 76 -12.83 -6.79 -6.00
CA ALA A 76 -12.09 -6.09 -7.04
C ALA A 76 -11.42 -4.79 -6.55
N ALA A 77 -11.98 -4.14 -5.51
CA ALA A 77 -11.44 -2.89 -4.99
C ALA A 77 -10.37 -3.05 -3.91
N LEU A 78 -10.30 -4.25 -3.33
CA LEU A 78 -9.43 -4.55 -2.21
C LEU A 78 -7.98 -4.72 -2.66
N ILE A 79 -7.06 -4.04 -1.98
CA ILE A 79 -5.64 -4.21 -2.23
C ILE A 79 -5.11 -5.29 -1.31
N ARG A 80 -4.44 -6.28 -1.90
CA ARG A 80 -3.85 -7.44 -1.23
C ARG A 80 -2.38 -7.54 -1.59
N CYS A 81 -1.56 -7.96 -0.62
CA CYS A 81 -0.17 -8.30 -0.90
C CYS A 81 -0.13 -9.52 -1.84
N PRO A 82 0.60 -9.47 -2.96
CA PRO A 82 0.67 -10.60 -3.90
C PRO A 82 1.42 -11.80 -3.33
N GLN A 83 2.25 -11.61 -2.30
CA GLN A 83 3.04 -12.69 -1.70
C GLN A 83 2.31 -13.41 -0.56
N CYS A 84 1.62 -12.68 0.33
CA CYS A 84 0.98 -13.26 1.52
C CYS A 84 -0.53 -13.02 1.64
N GLY A 85 -1.14 -12.25 0.74
CA GLY A 85 -2.57 -11.93 0.79
C GLY A 85 -2.97 -10.96 1.91
N SER A 86 -2.04 -10.38 2.65
CA SER A 86 -2.35 -9.40 3.68
C SER A 86 -2.94 -8.11 3.09
N SER A 87 -3.88 -7.49 3.81
CA SER A 87 -4.40 -6.15 3.51
C SER A 87 -3.70 -5.03 4.28
N ASN A 88 -2.71 -5.35 5.13
CA ASN A 88 -1.92 -4.39 5.87
C ASN A 88 -0.80 -3.81 4.97
N ILE A 89 -1.16 -2.83 4.15
CA ILE A 89 -0.34 -2.28 3.08
C ILE A 89 -0.10 -0.80 3.31
N GLU A 90 1.13 -0.35 3.06
CA GLU A 90 1.52 1.05 3.10
C GLU A 90 1.95 1.54 1.72
N TYR A 91 1.66 2.80 1.44
CA TYR A 91 2.12 3.49 0.25
C TYR A 91 2.30 5.00 0.56
N PRO A 92 3.37 5.66 0.09
CA PRO A 92 4.58 5.03 -0.44
C PRO A 92 5.27 4.20 0.66
N GLN A 93 6.17 3.29 0.30
CA GLN A 93 7.05 2.62 1.26
C GLN A 93 7.85 3.66 2.06
N MET A 94 7.30 4.06 3.20
CA MET A 94 8.01 4.88 4.16
C MET A 94 8.97 3.94 4.87
N THR A 95 10.26 4.11 4.59
CA THR A 95 11.31 3.42 5.33
C THR A 95 11.17 3.85 6.79
N ARG A 96 10.48 3.02 7.58
CA ARG A 96 9.94 3.31 8.92
C ARG A 96 11.03 3.56 9.98
N LYS A 97 12.28 3.77 9.57
CA LYS A 97 13.45 3.92 10.43
C LYS A 97 14.41 4.95 9.81
N PHE A 98 14.47 6.13 10.43
CA PHE A 98 15.53 7.16 10.34
C PHE A 98 15.45 8.32 9.34
N MET A 99 14.52 8.37 8.39
CA MET A 99 14.42 9.53 7.48
C MET A 99 13.22 10.41 7.85
N THR A 100 13.48 11.70 8.14
CA THR A 100 12.41 12.68 8.33
C THR A 100 11.51 12.72 7.10
N PRO A 101 10.16 12.83 7.24
CA PRO A 101 9.23 12.87 6.11
C PRO A 101 9.61 13.89 5.02
N ALA A 102 10.17 15.03 5.42
CA ALA A 102 10.68 16.06 4.50
C ALA A 102 11.84 15.56 3.61
N ALA A 103 12.77 14.76 4.16
CA ALA A 103 13.87 14.19 3.39
C ALA A 103 13.38 13.12 2.39
N VAL A 104 12.41 12.28 2.80
CA VAL A 104 11.79 11.31 1.90
C VAL A 104 11.04 12.01 0.77
N ALA A 105 10.28 13.06 1.09
CA ALA A 105 9.58 13.87 0.09
C ALA A 105 10.54 14.43 -0.97
N VAL A 106 11.70 14.97 -0.54
CA VAL A 106 12.74 15.46 -1.45
C VAL A 106 13.31 14.34 -2.31
N LEU A 107 13.65 13.17 -1.73
CA LEU A 107 14.20 12.04 -2.49
C LEU A 107 13.19 11.44 -3.48
N CYS A 108 11.91 11.38 -3.11
CA CYS A 108 10.83 10.98 -4.02
C CYS A 108 10.61 12.01 -5.12
N ALA A 109 10.65 13.32 -4.81
CA ALA A 109 10.55 14.38 -5.82
C ALA A 109 11.73 14.36 -6.81
N LEU A 110 12.94 14.05 -6.32
CA LEU A 110 14.13 13.81 -7.14
C LEU A 110 14.12 12.44 -7.83
N LYS A 111 13.06 11.63 -7.66
CA LYS A 111 12.91 10.26 -8.21
C LYS A 111 14.11 9.34 -7.89
N ILE A 112 14.76 9.56 -6.75
CA ILE A 112 15.86 8.73 -6.24
C ILE A 112 15.31 7.46 -5.58
N ILE A 113 14.19 7.58 -4.87
CA ILE A 113 13.50 6.45 -4.22
C ILE A 113 12.19 6.19 -4.99
N PRO A 114 11.97 4.96 -5.52
CA PRO A 114 10.72 4.61 -6.16
C PRO A 114 9.58 4.56 -5.12
N LYS A 115 8.39 5.01 -5.51
CA LYS A 115 7.20 4.89 -4.67
C LYS A 115 6.59 3.51 -4.88
N GLU A 116 6.82 2.63 -3.92
CA GLU A 116 6.38 1.25 -3.95
C GLU A 116 5.32 0.99 -2.88
N PHE A 117 4.50 -0.02 -3.10
CA PHE A 117 3.68 -0.62 -2.05
C PHE A 117 4.56 -1.45 -1.13
N TYR A 118 4.23 -1.46 0.15
CA TYR A 118 4.93 -2.22 1.17
C TYR A 118 3.93 -3.00 2.02
N CYS A 119 4.10 -4.31 2.13
CA CYS A 119 3.32 -5.11 3.07
C CYS A 119 3.97 -5.06 4.46
N GLN A 120 3.22 -4.63 5.48
CA GLN A 120 3.71 -4.59 6.86
C GLN A 120 3.88 -5.99 7.49
N ASP A 121 3.21 -7.02 6.95
CA ASP A 121 3.24 -8.36 7.54
C ASP A 121 4.39 -9.23 6.99
N CYS A 122 4.59 -9.24 5.66
CA CYS A 122 5.65 -10.04 5.02
C CYS A 122 6.84 -9.22 4.50
N HIS A 123 6.77 -7.89 4.61
CA HIS A 123 7.80 -6.94 4.14
C HIS A 123 8.09 -6.98 2.63
N PHE A 124 7.24 -7.65 1.85
CA PHE A 124 7.33 -7.66 0.39
C PHE A 124 6.97 -6.27 -0.18
N THR A 125 7.77 -5.81 -1.14
CA THR A 125 7.53 -4.57 -1.87
C THR A 125 7.17 -4.85 -3.33
N TRP A 126 6.29 -4.03 -3.89
CA TRP A 126 5.98 -4.09 -5.31
C TRP A 126 5.65 -2.69 -5.85
N SER A 127 6.09 -2.43 -7.08
CA SER A 127 5.83 -1.17 -7.77
C SER A 127 4.47 -1.15 -8.44
N ASN A 128 3.82 0.02 -8.49
CA ASN A 128 2.78 0.27 -9.49
C ASN A 128 3.47 0.56 -10.83
N GLU A 129 3.00 -0.05 -11.92
CA GLU A 129 3.68 -0.11 -13.23
C GLU A 129 3.92 1.27 -13.88
N GLU A 130 3.36 2.35 -13.34
CA GLU A 130 3.22 3.64 -14.00
C GLU A 130 4.20 4.77 -13.60
N GLU A 131 5.13 4.62 -12.65
CA GLU A 131 6.09 5.71 -12.36
C GLU A 131 7.44 5.53 -13.12
N PRO A 132 7.73 6.35 -14.15
CA PRO A 132 9.04 6.36 -14.79
C PRO A 132 10.07 6.98 -13.83
N THR A 133 10.92 6.13 -13.25
CA THR A 133 12.06 6.53 -12.41
C THR A 133 13.22 7.03 -13.26
N ILE A 134 14.03 7.94 -12.70
CA ILE A 134 15.22 8.48 -13.39
C ILE A 134 16.29 7.39 -13.61
N GLY A 135 16.34 6.35 -12.76
CA GLY A 135 17.25 5.22 -12.93
C GLY A 135 17.09 4.47 -14.25
N ARG A 136 15.86 4.36 -14.77
CA ARG A 136 15.61 3.77 -16.11
C ARG A 136 16.16 4.65 -17.24
N LEU A 137 16.24 5.97 -17.04
CA LEU A 137 16.87 6.89 -17.99
C LEU A 137 18.40 6.80 -17.94
N TRP A 138 19.01 6.60 -16.77
CA TRP A 138 20.46 6.44 -16.63
C TRP A 138 20.97 5.18 -17.34
N HIS A 139 20.24 4.05 -17.31
CA HIS A 139 20.55 2.88 -18.13
C HIS A 139 20.47 3.14 -19.65
N ARG A 140 19.75 4.19 -20.08
CA ARG A 140 19.66 4.60 -21.49
C ARG A 140 20.73 5.60 -21.91
N PHE A 141 21.30 6.36 -20.97
CA PHE A 141 22.32 7.39 -21.25
C PHE A 141 23.75 6.98 -20.87
N PHE A 142 23.92 6.03 -19.93
CA PHE A 142 25.22 5.48 -19.53
C PHE A 142 25.13 3.95 -19.40
N PRO A 143 25.23 3.20 -20.52
CA PRO A 143 25.50 1.76 -20.48
C PRO A 143 26.96 1.57 -20.03
N GLY A 144 27.20 1.67 -18.72
CA GLY A 144 28.53 1.63 -18.14
C GLY A 144 29.00 0.21 -17.80
N LEU A 145 29.89 -0.30 -18.65
CA LEU A 145 30.99 -1.22 -18.34
C LEU A 145 30.62 -2.64 -17.88
N GLU A 146 30.51 -3.55 -18.84
CA GLU A 146 30.89 -4.95 -18.60
C GLU A 146 32.39 -4.96 -18.24
N SER A 147 32.72 -5.08 -16.95
CA SER A 147 34.06 -5.50 -16.57
C SER A 147 34.13 -7.00 -16.75
N GLY A 148 34.73 -7.42 -17.86
CA GLY A 148 35.10 -8.80 -18.10
C GLY A 148 35.91 -9.38 -16.94
N LYS A 149 35.65 -10.65 -16.66
CA LYS A 149 36.65 -11.54 -16.08
C LYS A 149 36.46 -12.92 -16.69
N GLU A 150 37.17 -13.15 -17.79
CA GLU A 150 37.64 -14.47 -18.19
C GLU A 150 38.40 -15.11 -17.02
N SER A 151 38.16 -16.40 -16.78
CA SER A 151 39.16 -17.46 -16.61
C SER A 151 38.64 -18.58 -15.70
N SER A 152 38.13 -19.67 -16.27
CA SER A 152 38.80 -20.99 -16.32
C SER A 152 37.84 -22.08 -16.81
#